data_AF-A0A673WJK6-F1
#
_entry.id   AF-A0A673WJK6-F1
#
_cell.length_a   1.000
_cell.length_b   1.000
_cell.length_c   1.000
_cell.angle_alpha   90.00
_cell.angle_beta   90.00
_cell.angle_gamma   90.00
#
_symmetry.space_group_name_H-M   'P 1'
#
loop_
_entity.id
_entity.type
_entity.pdbx_description
1 polymer ?
#
loop_
_entity_poly.entity_id
_entity_poly.type
_entity_poly.pdbx_seq_one_letter_code
_entity_poly.pdbx_strand_id
1 'polypeptide(L)'
;MTDTKRLAFSIIHFLHDQLSSGSLSSDAQESLEVAVQCLETAFNVSTDDQTLAVTQTLPEIFASATMKHPNTLHVNINTATDSPTEEEEAEAERLKTDGNDQMRVENYGAAVEFYSKAIAINPQNGVYYCNRAAAYSKLGNYAGAVQDCELAIGIDPNYSKAYGRMGLALASLNKHTEAVSYYKKALELDPENDTYKSNLKIAEQKMETPSPTGGVGGVDLAGLLSNPGFMNMASGLMNNPQVQQLGQQFAQQMQQQNPELIEQLRSQIRSRPSSASNDEQP
;
A
#
# COMPACT_ATOMS: atom_id res chain seq x y z
N MET A 1 -2.09 30.20 9.04
CA MET A 1 -1.51 30.84 7.84
C MET A 1 0.01 30.94 7.93
N THR A 2 0.55 31.43 9.06
CA THR A 2 2.01 31.57 9.29
C THR A 2 2.77 30.24 9.23
N ASP A 3 2.26 29.18 9.85
CA ASP A 3 2.98 27.89 9.89
C ASP A 3 3.01 27.20 8.53
N THR A 4 1.94 27.32 7.74
CA THR A 4 1.89 26.84 6.36
C THR A 4 2.92 27.55 5.47
N LYS A 5 3.09 28.88 5.65
CA LYS A 5 4.11 29.66 4.93
C LYS A 5 5.52 29.29 5.35
N ARG A 6 5.75 29.03 6.65
CA ARG A 6 7.04 28.54 7.17
C ARG A 6 7.40 27.17 6.61
N LEU A 7 6.44 26.26 6.52
CA LEU A 7 6.66 24.95 5.90
C LEU A 7 7.01 25.08 4.40
N ALA A 8 6.24 25.89 3.66
CA ALA A 8 6.52 26.16 2.25
C ALA A 8 7.92 26.78 2.06
N PHE A 9 8.29 27.74 2.91
CA PHE A 9 9.63 28.36 2.94
C PHE A 9 10.73 27.31 3.15
N SER A 10 10.59 26.40 4.12
CA SER A 10 11.58 25.34 4.36
C SER A 10 11.73 24.37 3.20
N ILE A 11 10.63 24.07 2.48
CA ILE A 11 10.67 23.23 1.27
C ILE A 11 11.41 23.97 0.15
N ILE A 12 11.03 25.22 -0.13
CA ILE A 12 11.66 26.04 -1.17
C ILE A 12 13.17 26.18 -0.93
N HIS A 13 13.59 26.46 0.30
CA HIS A 13 15.00 26.56 0.68
C HIS A 13 15.77 25.26 0.40
N PHE A 14 15.19 24.11 0.77
CA PHE A 14 15.81 22.81 0.48
C PHE A 14 15.98 22.56 -1.02
N LEU A 15 14.98 22.91 -1.85
CA LEU A 15 15.08 22.72 -3.31
C LEU A 15 16.17 23.63 -3.91
N HIS A 16 16.35 24.86 -3.42
CA HIS A 16 17.46 25.73 -3.81
C HIS A 16 18.83 25.16 -3.43
N ASP A 17 18.95 24.56 -2.25
CA ASP A 17 20.18 23.88 -1.82
C ASP A 17 20.51 22.71 -2.77
N GLN A 18 19.50 21.96 -3.23
CA GLN A 18 19.68 20.89 -4.22
C GLN A 18 20.07 21.40 -5.62
N LEU A 19 19.56 22.56 -6.05
CA LEU A 19 19.98 23.21 -7.29
C LEU A 19 21.45 23.64 -7.22
N SER A 20 21.89 24.10 -6.04
CA SER A 20 23.25 24.63 -5.82
C SER A 20 24.31 23.54 -5.60
N SER A 21 23.92 22.32 -5.22
CA SER A 21 24.83 21.22 -4.90
C SER A 21 25.46 20.54 -6.13
N GLY A 22 24.93 20.79 -7.35
CA GLY A 22 25.52 20.35 -8.62
C GLY A 22 25.42 18.84 -8.91
N SER A 23 24.64 18.08 -8.13
CA SER A 23 24.49 16.62 -8.29
C SER A 23 23.35 16.19 -9.22
N LEU A 24 22.57 17.13 -9.75
CA LEU A 24 21.38 16.88 -10.56
C LEU A 24 21.69 16.98 -12.07
N SER A 25 20.96 16.24 -12.90
CA SER A 25 20.99 16.41 -14.36
C SER A 25 20.32 17.74 -14.76
N SER A 26 20.64 18.24 -15.96
CA SER A 26 20.04 19.47 -16.51
C SER A 26 18.51 19.43 -16.48
N ASP A 27 17.90 18.35 -16.98
CA ASP A 27 16.44 18.18 -16.99
C ASP A 27 15.83 18.20 -15.58
N ALA A 28 16.54 17.65 -14.59
CA ALA A 28 16.10 17.64 -13.19
C ALA A 28 16.23 19.02 -12.55
N GLN A 29 17.24 19.80 -12.90
CA GLN A 29 17.40 21.19 -12.45
C GLN A 29 16.26 22.06 -12.97
N GLU A 30 15.95 22.00 -14.27
CA GLU A 30 14.82 22.74 -14.87
C GLU A 30 13.49 22.38 -14.20
N SER A 31 13.26 21.08 -13.96
CA SER A 31 12.05 20.61 -13.27
C SER A 31 11.93 21.16 -11.85
N LEU A 32 13.06 21.27 -11.15
CA LEU A 32 13.12 21.74 -9.77
C LEU A 32 12.95 23.27 -9.67
N GLU A 33 13.49 24.03 -10.62
CA GLU A 33 13.27 25.48 -10.73
C GLU A 33 11.78 25.81 -10.94
N VAL A 34 11.10 25.05 -11.81
CA VAL A 34 9.65 25.21 -12.02
C VAL A 34 8.87 24.92 -10.75
N ALA A 35 9.25 23.86 -10.01
CA ALA A 35 8.61 23.50 -8.75
C ALA A 35 8.75 24.61 -7.70
N VAL A 36 9.94 25.22 -7.58
CA VAL A 36 10.20 26.35 -6.69
C VAL A 36 9.27 27.53 -7.01
N GLN A 37 9.22 27.97 -8.27
CA GLN A 37 8.38 29.10 -8.67
C GLN A 37 6.87 28.84 -8.42
N CYS A 38 6.42 27.60 -8.63
CA CYS A 38 5.06 27.20 -8.32
C CYS A 38 4.74 27.33 -6.83
N LEU A 39 5.66 26.90 -5.96
CA LEU A 39 5.48 26.97 -4.51
C LEU A 39 5.52 28.41 -4.00
N GLU A 40 6.45 29.24 -4.48
CA GLU A 40 6.53 30.66 -4.14
C GLU A 40 5.22 31.39 -4.47
N THR A 41 4.68 31.14 -5.66
CA THR A 41 3.43 31.74 -6.14
C THR A 41 2.23 31.24 -5.34
N ALA A 42 2.12 29.91 -5.14
CA ALA A 42 0.96 29.30 -4.48
C ALA A 42 0.83 29.71 -3.01
N PHE A 43 1.97 29.88 -2.30
CA PHE A 43 1.98 30.18 -0.88
C PHE A 43 2.29 31.66 -0.57
N ASN A 44 2.60 32.46 -1.58
CA ASN A 44 3.03 33.86 -1.47
C ASN A 44 4.18 33.97 -0.45
N VAL A 45 5.26 33.24 -0.75
CA VAL A 45 6.50 33.11 0.03
C VAL A 45 7.67 33.50 -0.87
N SER A 46 8.65 34.21 -0.30
CA SER A 46 9.91 34.56 -0.94
C SER A 46 11.06 34.08 -0.08
N THR A 47 12.15 33.63 -0.71
CA THR A 47 13.39 33.20 -0.05
C THR A 47 14.10 34.32 0.71
N ASP A 48 13.83 35.59 0.38
CA ASP A 48 14.38 36.75 1.07
C ASP A 48 13.66 37.07 2.39
N ASP A 49 12.49 36.47 2.66
CA ASP A 49 11.71 36.70 3.87
C ASP A 49 12.24 35.88 5.06
N GLN A 50 13.29 36.41 5.70
CA GLN A 50 13.91 35.80 6.88
C GLN A 50 12.97 35.65 8.09
N THR A 51 11.78 36.27 8.09
CA THR A 51 10.80 36.10 9.18
C THR A 51 10.14 34.71 9.17
N LEU A 52 10.27 34.00 8.04
CA LEU A 52 9.80 32.64 7.85
C LEU A 52 10.86 31.57 8.15
N ALA A 53 12.10 31.99 8.41
CA ALA A 53 13.18 31.07 8.76
C ALA A 53 12.86 30.29 10.05
N VAL A 54 13.21 29.01 10.03
CA VAL A 54 13.03 28.07 11.15
C VAL A 54 14.39 27.63 11.68
N THR A 55 14.44 27.23 12.95
CA THR A 55 15.69 26.89 13.64
C THR A 55 16.30 25.55 13.21
N GLN A 56 15.53 24.70 12.52
CA GLN A 56 15.97 23.40 12.00
C GLN A 56 15.65 23.33 10.51
N THR A 57 16.58 22.80 9.73
CA THR A 57 16.40 22.60 8.29
C THR A 57 15.46 21.43 8.00
N LEU A 58 14.86 21.40 6.80
CA LEU A 58 13.97 20.31 6.41
C LEU A 58 14.68 18.93 6.44
N PRO A 59 15.96 18.79 6.00
CA PRO A 59 16.72 17.56 6.19
C PRO A 59 16.94 17.18 7.66
N GLU A 60 17.19 18.12 8.56
CA GLU A 60 17.36 17.83 9.99
C GLU A 60 16.04 17.39 10.65
N ILE A 61 14.92 18.03 10.27
CA ILE A 61 13.58 17.64 10.69
C ILE A 61 13.26 16.24 10.18
N PHE A 62 13.53 15.98 8.89
CA PHE A 62 13.34 14.68 8.28
C PHE A 62 14.22 13.63 8.97
N ALA A 63 15.51 13.90 9.15
CA ALA A 63 16.42 13.01 9.86
C ALA A 63 15.96 12.76 11.30
N SER A 64 15.48 13.77 12.03
CA SER A 64 14.90 13.58 13.37
C SER A 64 13.64 12.71 13.34
N ALA A 65 12.77 12.88 12.35
CA ALA A 65 11.56 12.10 12.18
C ALA A 65 11.85 10.64 11.76
N THR A 66 12.84 10.43 10.90
CA THR A 66 13.24 9.10 10.41
C THR A 66 14.23 8.39 11.33
N MET A 67 14.99 9.10 12.17
CA MET A 67 15.76 8.50 13.26
C MET A 67 14.83 8.05 14.40
N LYS A 68 13.65 8.67 14.54
CA LYS A 68 12.58 8.20 15.43
C LYS A 68 11.78 7.02 14.86
N HIS A 69 11.88 6.75 13.55
CA HIS A 69 11.35 5.54 12.91
C HIS A 69 12.27 5.08 11.77
N PRO A 70 13.34 4.31 12.07
CA PRO A 70 14.17 3.73 11.03
C PRO A 70 13.36 2.64 10.33
N ASN A 71 13.03 2.86 9.06
CA ASN A 71 12.61 1.78 8.18
C ASN A 71 13.87 0.96 7.83
N THR A 72 14.29 0.16 8.79
CA THR A 72 15.16 -1.01 8.66
C THR A 72 15.04 -1.74 9.99
N LEU A 73 14.66 -3.01 9.88
CA LEU A 73 14.61 -4.01 10.96
C LEU A 73 15.95 -4.05 11.72
N HIS A 74 16.13 -3.14 12.67
CA HIS A 74 17.04 -3.19 13.80
C HIS A 74 16.71 -1.97 14.66
N VAL A 75 15.72 -2.12 15.55
CA VAL A 75 15.66 -1.26 16.72
C VAL A 75 16.99 -1.43 17.44
N ASN A 76 17.79 -0.38 17.49
CA ASN A 76 18.93 -0.33 18.38
C ASN A 76 18.37 -0.18 19.81
N ILE A 77 18.10 -1.32 20.47
CA ILE A 77 17.62 -1.44 21.86
C ILE A 77 18.77 -1.08 22.82
N ASN A 78 19.42 0.07 22.66
CA ASN A 78 20.55 0.48 23.50
C ASN A 78 20.63 1.99 23.75
N THR A 79 19.49 2.68 23.90
CA THR A 79 19.48 4.03 24.49
C THR A 79 18.27 4.25 25.41
N ALA A 80 18.19 3.48 26.49
CA ALA A 80 17.61 3.83 27.79
C ALA A 80 17.81 2.61 28.71
N THR A 81 18.88 2.63 29.51
CA THR A 81 19.25 1.54 30.43
C THR A 81 18.54 1.60 31.78
N ASP A 82 17.53 2.44 31.95
CA ASP A 82 16.71 2.42 33.15
C ASP A 82 15.32 1.91 32.78
N SER A 83 15.00 0.71 33.27
CA SER A 83 13.61 0.26 33.32
C SER A 83 12.79 1.31 34.08
N PRO A 84 11.54 1.60 33.66
CA PRO A 84 10.69 2.55 34.36
C PRO A 84 10.65 2.23 35.85
N THR A 85 10.67 3.27 36.68
CA THR A 85 10.41 3.12 38.10
C THR A 85 9.01 2.54 38.34
N GLU A 86 8.76 1.96 39.52
CA GLU A 86 7.44 1.42 39.85
C GLU A 86 6.33 2.47 39.75
N GLU A 87 6.64 3.73 40.08
CA GLU A 87 5.71 4.86 39.95
C GLU A 87 5.42 5.20 38.48
N GLU A 88 6.45 5.22 37.63
CA GLU A 88 6.29 5.44 36.19
C GLU A 88 5.52 4.29 35.50
N GLU A 89 5.80 3.04 35.87
CA GLU A 89 5.05 1.90 35.33
C GLU A 89 3.58 1.96 35.76
N ALA A 90 3.29 2.34 37.01
CA ALA A 90 1.93 2.55 37.47
C ALA A 90 1.23 3.70 36.72
N GLU A 91 1.95 4.77 36.39
CA GLU A 91 1.42 5.86 35.54
C GLU A 91 1.14 5.39 34.11
N ALA A 92 2.06 4.64 33.50
CA ALA A 92 1.88 4.06 32.16
C ALA A 92 0.65 3.13 32.10
N GLU A 93 0.46 2.31 33.13
CA GLU A 93 -0.70 1.43 33.26
C GLU A 93 -2.02 2.19 33.48
N ARG A 94 -1.97 3.31 34.21
CA ARG A 94 -3.11 4.24 34.34
C ARG A 94 -3.46 4.88 33.00
N LEU A 95 -2.46 5.37 32.26
CA LEU A 95 -2.65 5.95 30.92
C LEU A 95 -3.21 4.92 29.93
N LYS A 96 -2.75 3.66 29.98
CA LYS A 96 -3.36 2.56 29.21
C LYS A 96 -4.84 2.40 29.58
N THR A 97 -5.18 2.45 30.87
CA THR A 97 -6.56 2.33 31.34
C THR A 97 -7.43 3.48 30.85
N ASP A 98 -6.94 4.72 30.94
CA ASP A 98 -7.61 5.90 30.38
C ASP A 98 -7.82 5.76 28.86
N GLY A 99 -6.81 5.25 28.14
CA GLY A 99 -6.92 4.93 26.71
C GLY A 99 -7.99 3.88 26.42
N ASN A 100 -8.09 2.82 27.24
CA ASN A 100 -9.14 1.80 27.11
C ASN A 100 -10.54 2.40 27.38
N ASP A 101 -10.66 3.31 28.33
CA ASP A 101 -11.91 4.02 28.61
C ASP A 101 -12.33 4.91 27.44
N GLN A 102 -11.37 5.61 26.81
CA GLN A 102 -11.63 6.36 25.59
C GLN A 102 -12.07 5.46 24.43
N MET A 103 -11.49 4.25 24.29
CA MET A 103 -11.94 3.26 23.30
C MET A 103 -13.40 2.86 23.53
N ARG A 104 -13.83 2.70 24.79
CA ARG A 104 -15.19 2.29 25.16
C ARG A 104 -16.24 3.36 24.85
N VAL A 105 -15.87 4.64 24.91
CA VAL A 105 -16.72 5.76 24.49
C VAL A 105 -16.50 6.17 23.03
N GLU A 106 -15.81 5.32 22.25
CA GLU A 106 -15.51 5.51 20.83
C GLU A 106 -14.71 6.78 20.51
N ASN A 107 -14.05 7.38 21.51
CA ASN A 107 -13.14 8.50 21.33
C ASN A 107 -11.74 8.00 20.97
N TYR A 108 -11.61 7.49 19.74
CA TYR A 108 -10.38 6.84 19.30
C TYR A 108 -9.17 7.79 19.21
N GLY A 109 -9.40 9.09 18.96
CA GLY A 109 -8.34 10.10 18.94
C GLY A 109 -7.69 10.27 20.32
N ALA A 110 -8.51 10.46 21.36
CA ALA A 110 -8.01 10.54 22.72
C ALA A 110 -7.37 9.21 23.18
N ALA A 111 -7.90 8.06 22.76
CA ALA A 111 -7.28 6.77 23.04
C ALA A 111 -5.85 6.69 22.49
N VAL A 112 -5.62 7.15 21.25
CA VAL A 112 -4.26 7.24 20.66
C VAL A 112 -3.34 8.11 21.50
N GLU A 113 -3.82 9.27 21.97
CA GLU A 113 -3.01 10.16 22.82
C GLU A 113 -2.60 9.49 24.14
N PHE A 114 -3.54 8.83 24.82
CA PHE A 114 -3.26 8.14 26.08
C PHE A 114 -2.27 6.98 25.91
N TYR A 115 -2.46 6.13 24.89
CA TYR A 115 -1.49 5.07 24.61
C TYR A 115 -0.12 5.62 24.21
N SER A 116 -0.07 6.74 23.49
CA SER A 116 1.21 7.38 23.12
C SER A 116 1.96 7.91 24.35
N LYS A 117 1.25 8.44 25.34
CA LYS A 117 1.85 8.82 26.63
C LYS A 117 2.36 7.60 27.40
N ALA A 118 1.60 6.50 27.44
CA ALA A 118 2.06 5.24 28.07
C ALA A 118 3.32 4.68 27.39
N ILE A 119 3.38 4.73 26.05
CA ILE A 119 4.56 4.34 25.25
C ILE A 119 5.78 5.22 25.56
N ALA A 120 5.58 6.52 25.75
CA ALA A 120 6.67 7.43 26.09
C ALA A 120 7.31 7.12 27.45
N ILE A 121 6.54 6.54 28.37
CA ILE A 121 7.03 6.12 29.70
C ILE A 121 7.71 4.75 29.61
N ASN A 122 7.03 3.76 29.02
CA ASN A 122 7.60 2.43 28.82
C ASN A 122 7.49 2.00 27.35
N PRO A 123 8.54 2.26 26.55
CA PRO A 123 8.54 1.90 25.13
C PRO A 123 8.69 0.40 24.88
N GLN A 124 9.01 -0.41 25.91
CA GLN A 124 9.21 -1.85 25.77
C GLN A 124 7.96 -2.66 26.16
N ASN A 125 6.81 -2.02 26.31
CA ASN A 125 5.54 -2.70 26.56
C ASN A 125 4.72 -2.83 25.26
N GLY A 126 4.73 -4.03 24.66
CA GLY A 126 4.04 -4.33 23.41
C GLY A 126 2.51 -4.17 23.48
N VAL A 127 1.92 -4.21 24.67
CA VAL A 127 0.47 -4.02 24.86
C VAL A 127 0.04 -2.61 24.47
N TYR A 128 0.84 -1.60 24.76
CA TYR A 128 0.48 -0.21 24.47
C TYR A 128 0.43 0.06 22.97
N TYR A 129 1.43 -0.40 22.22
CA TYR A 129 1.42 -0.33 20.75
C TYR A 129 0.26 -1.11 20.16
N CYS A 130 0.05 -2.35 20.63
CA CYS A 130 -1.07 -3.16 20.16
C CYS A 130 -2.40 -2.43 20.36
N ASN A 131 -2.63 -1.82 21.53
CA ASN A 131 -3.85 -1.06 21.84
C ASN A 131 -3.98 0.21 21.00
N ARG A 132 -2.89 0.93 20.75
CA ARG A 132 -2.88 2.07 19.84
C ARG A 132 -3.16 1.65 18.40
N ALA A 133 -2.68 0.49 17.94
CA ALA A 133 -3.02 -0.07 16.63
C ALA A 133 -4.52 -0.33 16.48
N ALA A 134 -5.21 -0.76 17.54
CA ALA A 134 -6.66 -0.91 17.52
C ALA A 134 -7.37 0.44 17.37
N ALA A 135 -6.91 1.47 18.08
CA ALA A 135 -7.45 2.83 17.95
C ALA A 135 -7.21 3.39 16.54
N TYR A 136 -6.00 3.21 15.98
CA TYR A 136 -5.70 3.59 14.61
C TYR A 136 -6.57 2.87 13.58
N SER A 137 -6.81 1.57 13.77
CA SER A 137 -7.72 0.80 12.90
C SER A 137 -9.15 1.36 12.93
N LYS A 138 -9.63 1.81 14.09
CA LYS A 138 -10.95 2.45 14.24
C LYS A 138 -11.00 3.84 13.61
N LEU A 139 -9.88 4.55 13.54
CA LEU A 139 -9.73 5.82 12.82
C LEU A 139 -9.49 5.65 11.31
N GLY A 140 -9.40 4.43 10.80
CA GLY A 140 -9.04 4.15 9.40
C GLY A 140 -7.56 4.37 9.06
N ASN A 141 -6.72 4.68 10.06
CA ASN A 141 -5.27 4.79 9.89
C ASN A 141 -4.63 3.39 9.92
N TYR A 142 -4.87 2.59 8.88
CA TYR A 142 -4.36 1.22 8.84
C TYR A 142 -2.84 1.15 8.68
N ALA A 143 -2.20 2.14 8.06
CA ALA A 143 -0.74 2.22 7.96
C ALA A 143 -0.09 2.39 9.35
N GLY A 144 -0.62 3.29 10.19
CA GLY A 144 -0.16 3.44 11.57
C GLY A 144 -0.43 2.20 12.41
N ALA A 145 -1.57 1.52 12.18
CA ALA A 145 -1.87 0.27 12.86
C ALA A 145 -0.87 -0.86 12.52
N VAL A 146 -0.43 -0.96 11.25
CA VAL A 146 0.64 -1.89 10.85
C VAL A 146 1.93 -1.59 11.60
N GLN A 147 2.39 -0.34 11.59
CA GLN A 147 3.65 0.06 12.28
C GLN A 147 3.63 -0.31 13.77
N ASP A 148 2.52 -0.02 14.46
CA ASP A 148 2.37 -0.36 15.88
C ASP A 148 2.32 -1.88 16.11
N CYS A 149 1.72 -2.65 15.20
CA CYS A 149 1.73 -4.10 15.30
C CYS A 149 3.14 -4.69 15.08
N GLU A 150 3.93 -4.14 14.16
CA GLU A 150 5.33 -4.55 13.95
C GLU A 150 6.16 -4.34 15.23
N LEU A 151 6.01 -3.18 15.88
CA LEU A 151 6.66 -2.87 17.15
C LEU A 151 6.22 -3.82 18.27
N ALA A 152 4.90 -4.06 18.40
CA ALA A 152 4.38 -4.97 19.40
C ALA A 152 4.91 -6.41 19.22
N ILE A 153 5.00 -6.90 17.97
CA ILE A 153 5.56 -8.22 17.64
C ILE A 153 7.07 -8.26 17.88
N GLY A 154 7.79 -7.18 17.59
CA GLY A 154 9.23 -7.08 17.87
C GLY A 154 9.55 -7.13 19.36
N ILE A 155 8.65 -6.61 20.20
CA ILE A 155 8.75 -6.66 21.67
C ILE A 155 8.34 -8.05 22.21
N ASP A 156 7.17 -8.56 21.81
CA ASP A 156 6.67 -9.87 22.20
C ASP A 156 6.25 -10.68 20.96
N PRO A 157 7.13 -11.55 20.45
CA PRO A 157 6.84 -12.41 19.29
C PRO A 157 5.72 -13.42 19.52
N ASN A 158 5.28 -13.65 20.76
CA ASN A 158 4.19 -14.57 21.11
C ASN A 158 2.85 -13.85 21.32
N TYR A 159 2.78 -12.54 21.05
CA TYR A 159 1.59 -11.76 21.30
C TYR A 159 0.52 -11.93 20.21
N SER A 160 -0.31 -12.96 20.32
CA SER A 160 -1.35 -13.32 19.32
C SER A 160 -2.23 -12.14 18.88
N LYS A 161 -2.59 -11.23 19.79
CA LYS A 161 -3.40 -10.04 19.50
C LYS A 161 -2.72 -9.08 18.51
N ALA A 162 -1.40 -8.94 18.56
CA ALA A 162 -0.67 -8.09 17.62
C ALA A 162 -0.72 -8.68 16.19
N TYR A 163 -0.53 -9.99 16.05
CA TYR A 163 -0.68 -10.67 14.75
C TYR A 163 -2.12 -10.57 14.21
N GLY A 164 -3.13 -10.76 15.06
CA GLY A 164 -4.53 -10.62 14.65
C GLY A 164 -4.88 -9.19 14.20
N ARG A 165 -4.35 -8.16 14.87
CA ARG A 165 -4.54 -6.75 14.50
C ARG A 165 -3.75 -6.38 13.24
N MET A 166 -2.55 -6.94 13.06
CA MET A 166 -1.77 -6.83 11.83
C MET A 166 -2.56 -7.36 10.62
N GLY A 167 -3.10 -8.57 10.74
CA GLY A 167 -3.93 -9.17 9.69
C GLY A 167 -5.14 -8.30 9.34
N LEU A 168 -5.76 -7.66 10.34
CA LEU A 168 -6.89 -6.75 10.11
C LEU A 168 -6.47 -5.49 9.36
N ALA A 169 -5.41 -4.84 9.80
CA ALA A 169 -4.92 -3.62 9.16
C ALA A 169 -4.49 -3.88 7.71
N LEU A 170 -3.77 -4.98 7.45
CA LEU A 170 -3.37 -5.39 6.09
C LEU A 170 -4.57 -5.73 5.21
N ALA A 171 -5.56 -6.44 5.74
CA ALA A 171 -6.79 -6.74 4.99
C ALA A 171 -7.56 -5.46 4.62
N SER A 172 -7.59 -4.47 5.51
CA SER A 172 -8.18 -3.15 5.23
C SER A 172 -7.38 -2.32 4.21
N LEU A 173 -6.09 -2.60 4.04
CA LEU A 173 -5.24 -2.06 2.99
C LEU A 173 -5.29 -2.88 1.68
N ASN A 174 -6.23 -3.84 1.56
CA ASN A 174 -6.35 -4.78 0.44
C ASN A 174 -5.12 -5.70 0.22
N LYS A 175 -4.24 -5.81 1.23
CA LYS A 175 -3.09 -6.71 1.24
C LYS A 175 -3.49 -8.10 1.76
N HIS A 176 -4.42 -8.74 1.07
CA HIS A 176 -5.06 -9.98 1.57
C HIS A 176 -4.09 -11.15 1.72
N THR A 177 -3.12 -11.30 0.82
CA THR A 177 -2.08 -12.35 0.90
C THR A 177 -1.23 -12.22 2.17
N GLU A 178 -0.79 -11.00 2.50
CA GLU A 178 -0.02 -10.75 3.72
C GLU A 178 -0.91 -10.96 4.96
N ALA A 179 -2.16 -10.46 4.93
CA ALA A 179 -3.11 -10.62 6.03
C ALA A 179 -3.36 -12.09 6.40
N VAL A 180 -3.49 -12.98 5.42
CA VAL A 180 -3.65 -14.43 5.62
C VAL A 180 -2.50 -15.02 6.43
N SER A 181 -1.26 -14.66 6.10
CA SER A 181 -0.07 -15.13 6.81
C SER A 181 -0.09 -14.71 8.29
N TYR A 182 -0.45 -13.45 8.57
CA TYR A 182 -0.54 -12.95 9.94
C TYR A 182 -1.70 -13.55 10.74
N TYR A 183 -2.86 -13.79 10.12
CA TYR A 183 -3.96 -14.49 10.78
C TYR A 183 -3.63 -15.95 11.09
N LYS A 184 -2.93 -16.65 10.18
CA LYS A 184 -2.44 -18.01 10.44
C LYS A 184 -1.49 -18.02 11.63
N LYS A 185 -0.55 -17.06 11.69
CA LYS A 185 0.35 -16.93 12.84
C LYS A 185 -0.40 -16.61 14.15
N ALA A 186 -1.43 -15.77 14.09
CA ALA A 186 -2.28 -15.48 15.24
C ALA A 186 -3.00 -16.74 15.75
N LEU A 187 -3.48 -17.60 14.84
CA LEU A 187 -4.13 -18.88 15.15
C LEU A 187 -3.17 -19.98 15.60
N GLU A 188 -1.89 -19.94 15.19
CA GLU A 188 -0.87 -20.81 15.79
C GLU A 188 -0.68 -20.52 17.28
N LEU A 189 -0.79 -19.24 17.68
CA LEU A 189 -0.62 -18.78 19.05
C LEU A 189 -1.91 -18.87 19.88
N ASP A 190 -3.07 -18.66 19.26
CA ASP A 190 -4.40 -18.72 19.88
C ASP A 190 -5.41 -19.45 18.95
N PRO A 191 -5.39 -20.79 18.94
CA PRO A 191 -6.16 -21.60 17.99
C PRO A 191 -7.68 -21.50 18.15
N GLU A 192 -8.16 -21.13 19.33
CA GLU A 192 -9.60 -21.08 19.65
C GLU A 192 -10.24 -19.72 19.34
N ASN A 193 -9.48 -18.78 18.78
CA ASN A 193 -9.97 -17.44 18.51
C ASN A 193 -10.87 -17.38 17.27
N ASP A 194 -12.19 -17.37 17.49
CA ASP A 194 -13.18 -17.31 16.40
C ASP A 194 -13.08 -16.04 15.53
N THR A 195 -12.59 -14.93 16.08
CA THR A 195 -12.38 -13.70 15.31
C THR A 195 -11.27 -13.90 14.28
N TYR A 196 -10.17 -14.55 14.66
CA TYR A 196 -9.07 -14.83 13.73
C TYR A 196 -9.50 -15.84 12.66
N LYS A 197 -10.23 -16.89 13.04
CA LYS A 197 -10.80 -17.87 12.08
C LYS A 197 -11.69 -17.19 11.04
N SER A 198 -12.60 -16.33 11.52
CA SER A 198 -13.55 -15.61 10.65
C SER A 198 -12.84 -14.64 9.72
N ASN A 199 -11.90 -13.85 10.24
CA ASN A 199 -11.16 -12.87 9.44
C ASN A 199 -10.19 -13.53 8.45
N LEU A 200 -9.57 -14.65 8.82
CA LEU A 200 -8.76 -15.47 7.91
C LEU A 200 -9.59 -15.92 6.71
N LYS A 201 -10.77 -16.50 6.96
CA LYS A 201 -11.67 -16.94 5.89
C LYS A 201 -12.08 -15.80 4.97
N ILE A 202 -12.39 -14.62 5.52
CA ILE A 202 -12.71 -13.43 4.71
C ILE A 202 -11.51 -13.01 3.86
N ALA A 203 -10.31 -13.02 4.42
CA ALA A 203 -9.09 -12.65 3.69
C ALA A 203 -8.79 -13.65 2.55
N GLU A 204 -8.96 -14.96 2.80
CA GLU A 204 -8.77 -16.01 1.77
C GLU A 204 -9.79 -15.86 0.62
N GLN A 205 -11.08 -15.62 0.92
CA GLN A 205 -12.11 -15.38 -0.10
C GLN A 205 -11.82 -14.15 -0.97
N LYS A 206 -11.24 -13.10 -0.39
CA LYS A 206 -10.82 -11.90 -1.11
C LYS A 206 -9.56 -12.10 -1.96
N MET A 207 -8.79 -13.18 -1.73
CA MET A 207 -7.70 -13.56 -2.63
C MET A 207 -8.22 -14.35 -3.83
N GLU A 208 -9.26 -15.17 -3.64
CA GLU A 208 -9.90 -15.96 -4.70
C GLU A 208 -10.76 -15.11 -5.65
N THR A 209 -11.17 -13.91 -5.23
CA THR A 209 -11.85 -12.93 -6.07
C THR A 209 -10.86 -11.87 -6.53
N PRO A 210 -10.27 -11.98 -7.74
CA PRO A 210 -9.38 -10.94 -8.25
C PRO A 210 -10.14 -9.62 -8.33
N SER A 211 -9.62 -8.60 -7.65
CA SER A 211 -10.15 -7.24 -7.73
C SER A 211 -10.01 -6.73 -9.17
N PRO A 212 -11.06 -6.15 -9.79
CA PRO A 212 -11.02 -5.72 -11.19
C PRO A 212 -10.24 -4.42 -11.44
N THR A 213 -9.47 -3.92 -10.47
CA THR A 213 -8.83 -2.61 -10.56
C THR A 213 -7.42 -2.65 -9.98
N GLY A 214 -6.44 -2.93 -10.84
CA GLY A 214 -5.02 -2.88 -10.48
C GLY A 214 -4.10 -3.02 -11.68
N GLY A 215 -4.14 -2.08 -12.63
CA GLY A 215 -3.12 -1.97 -13.68
C GLY A 215 -3.62 -1.30 -14.95
N VAL A 216 -3.25 -0.04 -15.15
CA VAL A 216 -3.37 0.65 -16.44
C VAL A 216 -2.59 -0.16 -17.48
N GLY A 217 -3.30 -0.79 -18.41
CA GLY A 217 -2.71 -1.55 -19.54
C GLY A 217 -2.97 -3.07 -19.55
N GLY A 218 -3.63 -3.63 -18.54
CA GLY A 218 -3.90 -5.07 -18.45
C GLY A 218 -5.38 -5.41 -18.57
N VAL A 219 -5.90 -5.54 -19.80
CA VAL A 219 -7.12 -6.34 -20.01
C VAL A 219 -6.72 -7.78 -19.78
N ASP A 220 -7.06 -8.35 -18.63
CA ASP A 220 -6.85 -9.77 -18.37
C ASP A 220 -7.83 -10.58 -19.24
N LEU A 221 -7.37 -10.89 -20.46
CA LEU A 221 -8.10 -11.71 -21.41
C LEU A 221 -8.41 -13.10 -20.82
N ALA A 222 -7.59 -13.62 -19.90
CA ALA A 222 -7.86 -14.90 -19.25
C ALA A 222 -9.01 -14.80 -18.25
N GLY A 223 -9.09 -13.72 -17.47
CA GLY A 223 -10.23 -13.41 -16.60
C GLY A 223 -11.54 -13.13 -17.36
N LEU A 224 -11.45 -12.52 -18.54
CA LEU A 224 -12.62 -12.29 -19.41
C LEU A 224 -13.12 -13.59 -20.06
N LEU A 225 -12.22 -14.47 -20.51
CA LEU A 225 -12.58 -15.74 -21.16
C LEU A 225 -13.14 -16.76 -20.17
N SER A 226 -12.74 -16.70 -18.91
CA SER A 226 -13.28 -17.54 -17.84
C SER A 226 -14.62 -17.04 -17.27
N ASN A 227 -15.04 -15.81 -17.61
CA ASN A 227 -16.32 -15.25 -17.19
C ASN A 227 -17.47 -15.73 -18.10
N PRO A 228 -18.43 -16.55 -17.59
CA PRO A 228 -19.51 -17.11 -18.41
C PRO A 228 -20.44 -16.05 -19.02
N GLY A 229 -20.63 -14.92 -18.33
CA GLY A 229 -21.45 -13.81 -18.83
C GLY A 229 -20.82 -13.10 -20.03
N PHE A 230 -19.50 -12.92 -20.00
CA PHE A 230 -18.76 -12.37 -21.13
C PHE A 230 -18.74 -13.34 -22.32
N MET A 231 -18.53 -14.64 -22.07
CA MET A 231 -18.55 -15.65 -23.13
C MET A 231 -19.92 -15.74 -23.82
N ASN A 232 -21.02 -15.61 -23.08
CA ASN A 232 -22.37 -15.54 -23.63
C ASN A 232 -22.63 -14.26 -24.43
N MET A 233 -22.14 -13.11 -23.96
CA MET A 233 -22.23 -11.84 -24.69
C MET A 233 -21.40 -11.87 -25.98
N ALA A 234 -20.17 -12.39 -25.92
CA ALA A 234 -19.29 -12.56 -27.08
C ALA A 234 -19.87 -13.55 -28.09
N SER A 235 -20.45 -14.66 -27.62
CA SER A 235 -21.20 -15.62 -28.46
C SER A 235 -22.44 -14.98 -29.09
N GLY A 236 -23.17 -14.14 -28.36
CA GLY A 236 -24.30 -13.38 -28.88
C GLY A 236 -23.90 -12.36 -29.96
N LEU A 237 -22.76 -11.70 -29.79
CA LEU A 237 -22.18 -10.80 -30.78
C LEU A 237 -21.68 -11.55 -32.03
N MET A 238 -21.03 -12.71 -31.87
CA MET A 238 -20.62 -13.56 -33.01
C MET A 238 -21.81 -14.17 -33.75
N ASN A 239 -22.92 -14.43 -33.07
CA ASN A 239 -24.16 -14.91 -33.69
C ASN A 239 -25.03 -13.77 -34.23
N ASN A 240 -24.61 -12.50 -34.11
CA ASN A 240 -25.33 -11.37 -34.68
C ASN A 240 -25.05 -11.27 -36.19
N PRO A 241 -26.08 -11.37 -37.06
CA PRO A 241 -25.91 -11.31 -38.52
C PRO A 241 -25.23 -10.02 -39.01
N GLN A 242 -25.42 -8.91 -38.30
CA GLN A 242 -24.82 -7.62 -38.64
C GLN A 242 -23.31 -7.61 -38.39
N VAL A 243 -22.86 -8.25 -37.31
CA VAL A 243 -21.44 -8.37 -36.98
C VAL A 243 -20.75 -9.34 -37.94
N GLN A 244 -21.44 -10.43 -38.32
CA GLN A 244 -20.94 -11.35 -39.35
C GLN A 244 -20.84 -10.66 -40.72
N GLN A 245 -21.82 -9.85 -41.12
CA GLN A 245 -21.76 -9.06 -42.35
C GLN A 245 -20.63 -8.04 -42.32
N LEU A 246 -20.43 -7.34 -41.20
CA LEU A 246 -19.37 -6.36 -41.07
C LEU A 246 -17.98 -7.03 -41.15
N GLY A 247 -17.81 -8.20 -40.52
CA GLY A 247 -16.60 -9.00 -40.63
C GLY A 247 -16.34 -9.49 -42.06
N GLN A 248 -17.39 -9.89 -42.78
CA GLN A 248 -17.28 -10.30 -44.19
C GLN A 248 -16.94 -9.12 -45.11
N GLN A 249 -17.54 -7.94 -44.90
CA GLN A 249 -17.20 -6.73 -45.65
C GLN A 249 -15.76 -6.30 -45.41
N PHE A 250 -15.30 -6.34 -44.16
CA PHE A 250 -13.92 -6.02 -43.81
C PHE A 250 -12.93 -7.01 -44.45
N ALA A 251 -13.24 -8.31 -44.42
CA ALA A 251 -12.43 -9.33 -45.08
C ALA A 251 -12.36 -9.13 -46.60
N GLN A 252 -13.48 -8.77 -47.25
CA GLN A 252 -13.51 -8.43 -48.67
C GLN A 252 -12.71 -7.17 -48.99
N GLN A 253 -12.79 -6.13 -48.14
CA GLN A 253 -12.04 -4.89 -48.31
C GLN A 253 -10.53 -5.11 -48.17
N MET A 254 -10.10 -5.91 -47.19
CA MET A 254 -8.70 -6.34 -47.04
C MET A 254 -8.22 -7.15 -48.24
N GLN A 255 -9.06 -8.02 -48.80
CA GLN A 255 -8.73 -8.81 -49.97
C GLN A 255 -8.58 -7.97 -51.25
N GLN A 256 -9.29 -6.84 -51.33
CA GLN A 256 -9.15 -5.86 -52.42
C GLN A 256 -7.94 -4.94 -52.24
N GLN A 257 -7.62 -4.55 -51.00
CA GLN A 257 -6.51 -3.65 -50.72
C GLN A 257 -5.15 -4.33 -50.65
N ASN A 258 -5.08 -5.63 -50.34
CA ASN A 258 -3.81 -6.34 -50.17
C ASN A 258 -3.90 -7.82 -50.64
N PRO A 259 -3.97 -8.06 -51.97
CA PRO A 259 -4.13 -9.40 -52.53
C PRO A 259 -2.92 -10.31 -52.25
N GLU A 260 -1.70 -9.77 -52.17
CA GLU A 260 -0.47 -10.54 -51.91
C GLU A 260 -0.43 -11.13 -50.50
N LEU A 261 -1.00 -10.43 -49.50
CA LEU A 261 -1.05 -10.89 -48.11
C LEU A 261 -1.95 -12.12 -47.94
N ILE A 262 -3.06 -12.16 -48.69
CA ILE A 262 -4.01 -13.29 -48.72
C ILE A 262 -3.35 -14.52 -49.37
N GLU A 263 -2.56 -14.31 -50.42
CA GLU A 263 -1.87 -15.39 -51.12
C GLU A 263 -0.74 -15.99 -50.27
N GLN A 264 -0.01 -15.16 -49.52
CA GLN A 264 0.95 -15.60 -48.52
C GLN A 264 0.30 -16.41 -47.39
N LEU A 265 -0.84 -15.97 -46.85
CA LEU A 265 -1.59 -16.71 -45.82
C LEU A 265 -2.14 -18.05 -46.34
N ARG A 266 -2.65 -18.09 -47.59
CA ARG A 266 -3.06 -19.35 -48.23
C ARG A 266 -1.90 -20.31 -48.43
N SER A 267 -0.72 -19.80 -48.80
CA SER A 267 0.47 -20.63 -48.95
C SER A 267 0.90 -21.25 -47.61
N GLN A 268 0.84 -20.48 -46.51
CA GLN A 268 1.18 -20.97 -45.16
C GLN A 268 0.20 -22.02 -44.61
N ILE A 269 -1.10 -21.89 -44.89
CA ILE A 269 -2.09 -22.89 -44.48
C ILE A 269 -1.93 -24.19 -45.29
N ARG A 270 -1.56 -24.09 -46.58
CA ARG A 270 -1.33 -25.25 -47.44
C ARG A 270 -0.02 -26.00 -47.13
N SER A 271 0.92 -25.35 -46.46
CA SER A 271 2.22 -25.92 -46.06
C SER A 271 2.24 -26.63 -44.70
N ARG A 272 1.10 -26.72 -43.97
CA ARG A 272 1.02 -27.59 -42.79
C ARG A 272 0.84 -29.04 -43.26
N PRO A 273 1.79 -29.97 -43.02
CA PRO A 273 1.57 -31.37 -43.34
C PRO A 273 0.48 -31.90 -42.41
N SER A 274 -0.51 -32.58 -43.00
CA SER A 274 -1.36 -33.51 -42.29
C SER A 274 -0.46 -34.57 -41.65
N SER A 275 -0.27 -34.53 -40.33
CA SER A 275 0.26 -35.68 -39.59
C SER A 275 -0.80 -36.78 -39.56
N ALA A 276 -0.99 -37.42 -40.71
CA ALA A 276 -1.54 -38.75 -40.85
C ALA A 276 -0.36 -39.65 -41.22
N SER A 277 0.38 -40.10 -40.22
CA SER A 277 1.27 -41.26 -40.37
C SER A 277 0.40 -42.49 -40.18
N ASN A 278 0.01 -43.09 -41.30
CA ASN A 278 -0.26 -44.52 -41.39
C ASN A 278 1.01 -45.26 -40.96
N ASP A 279 0.91 -46.09 -39.93
CA ASP A 279 1.79 -47.26 -39.79
C ASP A 279 1.08 -48.43 -40.49
N GLU A 280 1.59 -48.82 -41.65
CA GLU A 280 1.33 -50.14 -42.27
C GLU A 280 2.50 -51.07 -41.90
N GLN A 281 2.15 -52.18 -41.24
CA GLN A 281 2.56 -53.58 -41.46
C GLN A 281 4.01 -53.93 -41.89
N PRO A 282 4.53 -55.07 -41.40
CA PRO A 282 4.09 -56.40 -41.87
C PRO A 282 3.34 -57.24 -40.82
#